data_AF-A0A3B8HBA6-F1
#
_entry.id   AF-A0A3B8HBA6-F1
#
_cell.length_a   1.000
_cell.length_b   1.000
_cell.length_c   1.000
_cell.angle_alpha   90.00
_cell.angle_beta   90.00
_cell.angle_gamma   90.00
#
_symmetry.space_group_name_H-M   'P 1'
#
loop_
_entity.id
_entity.type
_entity.pdbx_description
1 polymer ?
#
loop_
_entity_poly.entity_id
_entity_poly.type
_entity_poly.pdbx_seq_one_letter_code
_entity_poly.pdbx_strand_id
1 'polypeptide(L)'
;VLNRGASPELFDELQHLNLGLELFAELRGPLSRECFLRMRLAGMKQVQIGIEALSTNLLNKMHKGLQAIDNIEMMKWCEAFGIRNHSNLLVGFPGSDSRDVDETLAAMEFVTCYQPLRVVQFWLGEGSPIQLQASDYGLTQVNNHPWYRAWFPAEVLQNLNLMVKGYRGGQLRQKRLWQPVKQRVESWRRAYQTARLSFEAFPLLGYSDGGRFLMVRRRTIAGNKAEMFRFEGTSREIFLYLDTTRNLEDVCRRFQHLSSKKIDGFINDLVSKRLVFREGDRALGLALNEDIRSWTSAISAR
;
A
#
# COMPACT_ATOMS: atom_id res chain seq x y z
N VAL A 1 13.27 -6.27 -11.96
CA VAL A 1 12.01 -6.87 -11.47
C VAL A 1 12.37 -8.14 -10.72
N LEU A 2 12.16 -8.18 -9.40
CA LEU A 2 12.34 -9.42 -8.63
C LEU A 2 10.99 -10.16 -8.61
N ASN A 3 11.00 -11.43 -9.01
CA ASN A 3 9.81 -12.28 -9.04
C ASN A 3 9.32 -12.61 -7.62
N ARG A 4 8.15 -13.25 -7.49
CA ARG A 4 7.60 -13.69 -6.20
C ARG A 4 8.70 -14.39 -5.39
N GLY A 5 8.96 -13.85 -4.19
CA GLY A 5 10.04 -14.35 -3.34
C GLY A 5 11.41 -13.85 -3.79
N ALA A 6 11.59 -12.53 -3.93
CA ALA A 6 12.93 -11.95 -3.78
C ALA A 6 13.55 -12.59 -2.54
N SER A 7 14.49 -13.50 -2.78
CA SER A 7 14.91 -14.44 -1.75
C SER A 7 15.58 -13.58 -0.68
N PRO A 8 15.12 -13.65 0.59
CA PRO A 8 15.74 -12.94 1.70
C PRO A 8 17.27 -13.05 1.69
N GLU A 9 17.77 -14.20 1.22
CA GLU A 9 19.19 -14.53 1.08
C GLU A 9 19.93 -13.63 0.08
N LEU A 10 19.30 -13.17 -1.01
CA LEU A 10 19.90 -12.18 -1.92
C LEU A 10 20.26 -10.88 -1.18
N PHE A 11 19.37 -10.44 -0.29
CA PHE A 11 19.60 -9.22 0.48
C PHE A 11 20.68 -9.42 1.54
N ASP A 12 20.76 -10.62 2.13
CA ASP A 12 21.85 -10.98 3.04
C ASP A 12 23.21 -10.96 2.30
N GLU A 13 23.29 -11.55 1.09
CA GLU A 13 24.50 -11.50 0.26
C GLU A 13 24.90 -10.06 -0.10
N LEU A 14 23.94 -9.23 -0.51
CA LEU A 14 24.18 -7.81 -0.81
C LEU A 14 24.68 -7.04 0.42
N GLN A 15 24.15 -7.35 1.61
CA GLN A 15 24.62 -6.78 2.85
C GLN A 15 26.07 -7.19 3.15
N HIS A 16 26.43 -8.46 2.89
CA HIS A 16 27.78 -8.98 3.10
C HIS A 16 28.85 -8.35 2.20
N LEU A 17 28.46 -7.76 1.07
CA LEU A 17 29.40 -6.99 0.24
C LEU A 17 29.94 -5.75 0.97
N ASN A 18 29.29 -5.27 2.03
CA ASN A 18 29.66 -4.10 2.82
C ASN A 18 29.91 -2.85 1.96
N LEU A 19 29.08 -2.67 0.92
CA LEU A 19 29.11 -1.55 0.00
C LEU A 19 28.03 -0.52 0.38
N GLY A 20 28.31 0.76 0.20
CA GLY A 20 27.35 1.86 0.40
C GLY A 20 26.34 1.98 -0.74
N LEU A 21 25.62 0.91 -1.07
CA LEU A 21 24.67 0.86 -2.17
C LEU A 21 23.37 1.60 -1.84
N GLU A 22 22.84 2.32 -2.84
CA GLU A 22 21.46 2.82 -2.82
C GLU A 22 20.65 2.05 -3.86
N LEU A 23 19.82 1.11 -3.38
CA LEU A 23 19.08 0.21 -4.26
C LEU A 23 17.64 0.68 -4.48
N PHE A 24 17.16 0.40 -5.69
CA PHE A 24 15.77 0.45 -6.09
C PHE A 24 15.35 -0.90 -6.68
N ALA A 25 14.13 -1.35 -6.37
CA ALA A 25 13.57 -2.56 -6.98
C ALA A 25 12.08 -2.45 -7.28
N GLU A 26 11.67 -3.07 -8.39
CA GLU A 26 10.28 -3.40 -8.67
C GLU A 26 9.96 -4.81 -8.16
N LEU A 27 8.92 -4.92 -7.33
CA LEU A 27 8.62 -6.11 -6.53
C LEU A 27 7.15 -6.55 -6.71
N ARG A 28 6.92 -7.85 -6.59
CA ARG A 28 5.57 -8.44 -6.50
C ARG A 28 5.32 -8.96 -5.08
N GLY A 29 4.21 -8.52 -4.47
CA GLY A 29 3.78 -8.96 -3.15
C GLY A 29 3.03 -10.31 -3.12
N PRO A 30 2.65 -10.76 -1.89
CA PRO A 30 2.92 -10.10 -0.62
C PRO A 30 4.36 -10.36 -0.15
N LEU A 31 4.90 -9.48 0.71
CA LEU A 31 6.24 -9.61 1.30
C LEU A 31 6.14 -9.52 2.83
N SER A 32 6.93 -10.33 3.53
CA SER A 32 6.96 -10.32 5.00
C SER A 32 7.71 -9.11 5.55
N ARG A 33 7.43 -8.74 6.81
CA ARG A 33 8.20 -7.75 7.58
C ARG A 33 9.72 -8.01 7.51
N GLU A 34 10.11 -9.28 7.62
CA GLU A 34 11.51 -9.71 7.59
C GLU A 34 12.18 -9.41 6.23
N CYS A 35 11.46 -9.63 5.13
CA CYS A 35 11.95 -9.27 3.80
C CYS A 35 12.21 -7.75 3.70
N PHE A 36 11.33 -6.90 4.22
CA PHE A 36 11.56 -5.45 4.25
C PHE A 36 12.74 -5.04 5.14
N LEU A 37 12.93 -5.69 6.29
CA LEU A 37 14.09 -5.44 7.14
C LEU A 37 15.39 -5.78 6.39
N ARG A 38 15.48 -6.97 5.79
CA ARG A 38 16.67 -7.38 5.03
C ARG A 38 16.93 -6.50 3.81
N MET A 39 15.88 -6.15 3.06
CA MET A 39 15.98 -5.15 1.99
C MET A 39 16.60 -3.85 2.51
N ARG A 40 16.12 -3.35 3.66
CA ARG A 40 16.63 -2.10 4.22
C ARG A 40 18.10 -2.21 4.64
N LEU A 41 18.49 -3.34 5.24
CA LEU A 41 19.87 -3.65 5.64
C LEU A 41 20.81 -3.77 4.44
N ALA A 42 20.32 -4.30 3.32
CA ALA A 42 21.05 -4.43 2.05
C ALA A 42 21.20 -3.11 1.28
N GLY A 43 20.71 -1.98 1.80
CA GLY A 43 20.79 -0.68 1.13
C GLY A 43 19.57 -0.33 0.25
N MET A 44 18.47 -1.08 0.34
CA MET A 44 17.22 -0.69 -0.33
C MET A 44 16.67 0.61 0.24
N LYS A 45 16.57 1.63 -0.63
CA LYS A 45 16.03 2.96 -0.28
C LYS A 45 14.67 3.21 -0.89
N GLN A 46 14.36 2.56 -2.00
CA GLN A 46 13.18 2.86 -2.82
C GLN A 46 12.61 1.58 -3.42
N VAL A 47 11.29 1.42 -3.43
CA VAL A 47 10.64 0.26 -4.06
C VAL A 47 9.43 0.69 -4.87
N GLN A 48 9.12 -0.07 -5.91
CA GLN A 48 7.83 -0.05 -6.59
C GLN A 48 7.20 -1.44 -6.47
N ILE A 49 6.25 -1.56 -5.56
CA ILE A 49 5.51 -2.79 -5.31
C ILE A 49 4.25 -2.75 -6.18
N GLY A 50 3.86 -3.88 -6.74
CA GLY A 50 2.62 -4.01 -7.51
C GLY A 50 1.33 -3.92 -6.67
N ILE A 51 1.16 -2.81 -5.92
CA ILE A 51 -0.02 -2.48 -5.09
C ILE A 51 -1.27 -2.34 -5.98
N GLU A 52 -1.24 -1.39 -6.91
CA GLU A 52 -2.28 -1.03 -7.89
C GLU A 52 -3.66 -0.60 -7.34
N ALA A 53 -4.15 -1.17 -6.24
CA ALA A 53 -5.46 -0.84 -5.68
C ALA A 53 -5.51 -1.02 -4.16
N LEU A 54 -6.40 -0.27 -3.52
CA LEU A 54 -6.78 -0.41 -2.11
C LEU A 54 -8.21 -0.98 -1.97
N SER A 55 -8.73 -1.59 -3.04
CA SER A 55 -10.01 -2.29 -3.08
C SER A 55 -9.75 -3.75 -3.43
N THR A 56 -10.21 -4.67 -2.59
CA THR A 56 -10.13 -6.11 -2.87
C THR A 56 -10.98 -6.50 -4.06
N ASN A 57 -12.14 -5.87 -4.24
CA ASN A 57 -12.96 -6.11 -5.42
C ASN A 57 -12.20 -5.76 -6.72
N LEU A 58 -11.50 -4.63 -6.73
CA LEU A 58 -10.70 -4.22 -7.89
C LEU A 58 -9.46 -5.11 -8.09
N LEU A 59 -8.77 -5.50 -7.01
CA LEU A 59 -7.65 -6.45 -7.09
C LEU A 59 -8.07 -7.79 -7.68
N ASN A 60 -9.28 -8.27 -7.36
CA ASN A 60 -9.87 -9.48 -7.94
C ASN A 60 -10.14 -9.31 -9.44
N LYS A 61 -10.73 -8.17 -9.86
CA LYS A 61 -10.94 -7.85 -11.29
C LYS A 61 -9.64 -7.77 -12.09
N MET A 62 -8.54 -7.39 -11.43
CA MET A 62 -7.19 -7.35 -12.00
C MET A 62 -6.44 -8.69 -11.92
N HIS A 63 -7.04 -9.74 -11.35
CA HIS A 63 -6.40 -11.05 -11.11
C HIS A 63 -5.06 -10.94 -10.37
N LYS A 64 -4.95 -10.01 -9.42
CA LYS A 64 -3.70 -9.78 -8.66
C LYS A 64 -3.40 -10.90 -7.67
N GLY A 65 -4.45 -11.54 -7.13
CA GLY A 65 -4.33 -12.54 -6.07
C GLY A 65 -3.85 -11.95 -4.75
N LEU A 66 -4.20 -10.68 -4.49
CA LEU A 66 -3.95 -9.94 -3.26
C LEU A 66 -5.25 -9.29 -2.82
N GLN A 67 -5.35 -9.00 -1.54
CA GLN A 67 -6.42 -8.23 -0.94
C GLN A 67 -5.89 -6.89 -0.43
N ALA A 68 -6.78 -5.95 -0.10
CA ALA A 68 -6.39 -4.60 0.28
C ALA A 68 -5.53 -4.59 1.55
N ILE A 69 -5.81 -5.46 2.54
CA ILE A 69 -5.00 -5.53 3.75
C ILE A 69 -3.55 -5.93 3.47
N ASP A 70 -3.30 -6.79 2.47
CA ASP A 70 -1.94 -7.23 2.11
C ASP A 70 -1.15 -6.05 1.54
N ASN A 71 -1.81 -5.23 0.72
CA ASN A 71 -1.26 -3.99 0.20
C ASN A 71 -0.99 -2.97 1.31
N ILE A 72 -1.91 -2.81 2.25
CA ILE A 72 -1.76 -1.91 3.41
C ILE A 72 -0.61 -2.37 4.31
N GLU A 73 -0.44 -3.67 4.53
CA GLU A 73 0.67 -4.23 5.31
C GLU A 73 2.02 -3.94 4.62
N MET A 74 2.12 -4.09 3.31
CA MET A 74 3.34 -3.69 2.58
C MET A 74 3.61 -2.18 2.66
N MET A 75 2.58 -1.34 2.61
CA MET A 75 2.73 0.11 2.84
C MET A 75 3.22 0.42 4.25
N LYS A 76 2.69 -0.28 5.27
CA LYS A 76 3.14 -0.19 6.65
C LYS A 76 4.63 -0.49 6.76
N TRP A 77 5.12 -1.56 6.13
CA TRP A 77 6.54 -1.93 6.21
C TRP A 77 7.47 -0.98 5.45
N CYS A 78 7.04 -0.45 4.30
CA CYS A 78 7.77 0.64 3.65
C CYS A 78 7.99 1.81 4.61
N GLU A 79 6.92 2.26 5.28
CA GLU A 79 6.99 3.38 6.22
C GLU A 79 7.87 3.02 7.45
N ALA A 80 7.66 1.84 8.04
CA ALA A 80 8.38 1.38 9.24
C ALA A 80 9.89 1.31 9.05
N PHE A 81 10.36 0.90 7.86
CA PHE A 81 11.78 0.75 7.56
C PHE A 81 12.38 1.94 6.80
N GLY A 82 11.59 3.00 6.57
CA GLY A 82 12.04 4.19 5.85
C GLY A 82 12.42 3.92 4.40
N ILE A 83 11.72 2.99 3.75
CA ILE A 83 11.86 2.68 2.33
C ILE A 83 10.82 3.50 1.56
N ARG A 84 11.26 4.34 0.61
CA ARG A 84 10.34 5.17 -0.18
C ARG A 84 9.49 4.29 -1.08
N ASN A 85 8.18 4.44 -0.94
CA ASN A 85 7.20 3.67 -1.69
C ASN A 85 6.78 4.42 -2.96
N HIS A 86 7.25 3.98 -4.12
CA HIS A 86 6.89 4.52 -5.43
C HIS A 86 5.74 3.76 -6.11
N SER A 87 5.05 2.89 -5.36
CA SER A 87 3.96 2.06 -5.89
C SER A 87 2.79 2.89 -6.43
N ASN A 88 2.15 2.31 -7.43
CA ASN A 88 1.05 2.92 -8.15
C ASN A 88 -0.31 2.62 -7.49
N LEU A 89 -1.22 3.58 -7.61
CA LEU A 89 -2.66 3.42 -7.45
C LEU A 89 -3.30 3.62 -8.83
N LEU A 90 -3.69 2.52 -9.45
CA LEU A 90 -4.29 2.48 -10.77
C LEU A 90 -5.74 3.01 -10.70
N VAL A 91 -6.08 3.90 -11.62
CA VAL A 91 -7.44 4.43 -11.75
C VAL A 91 -7.98 4.31 -13.17
N GLY A 92 -9.29 4.13 -13.28
CA GLY A 92 -9.99 3.98 -14.55
C GLY A 92 -9.73 2.64 -15.25
N PHE A 93 -9.56 1.58 -14.46
CA PHE A 93 -9.47 0.21 -14.97
C PHE A 93 -10.77 -0.18 -15.72
N PRO A 94 -10.68 -0.84 -16.88
CA PRO A 94 -11.85 -1.40 -17.56
C PRO A 94 -12.65 -2.33 -16.65
N GLY A 95 -13.97 -2.13 -16.56
CA GLY A 95 -14.82 -2.91 -15.66
C GLY A 95 -14.81 -2.46 -14.18
N SER A 96 -14.02 -1.45 -13.79
CA SER A 96 -14.17 -0.88 -12.44
C SER A 96 -15.49 -0.12 -12.28
N ASP A 97 -16.05 -0.13 -11.08
CA ASP A 97 -17.36 0.42 -10.73
C ASP A 97 -17.30 1.27 -9.43
N SER A 98 -18.47 1.74 -8.95
CA SER A 98 -18.56 2.56 -7.75
C SER A 98 -18.10 1.84 -6.49
N ARG A 99 -18.31 0.52 -6.39
CA ARG A 99 -17.86 -0.25 -5.23
C ARG A 99 -16.35 -0.22 -5.10
N ASP A 100 -15.63 -0.31 -6.22
CA ASP A 100 -14.16 -0.22 -6.22
C ASP A 100 -13.67 1.14 -5.69
N VAL A 101 -14.37 2.20 -6.06
CA VAL A 101 -14.09 3.58 -5.61
C VAL A 101 -14.39 3.72 -4.13
N ASP A 102 -15.54 3.24 -3.68
CA ASP A 102 -15.98 3.33 -2.28
C ASP A 102 -15.05 2.54 -1.36
N GLU A 103 -14.68 1.30 -1.74
CA GLU A 103 -13.69 0.49 -1.01
C GLU A 103 -12.33 1.20 -0.95
N THR A 104 -11.87 1.79 -2.07
CA THR A 104 -10.61 2.54 -2.11
C THR A 104 -10.65 3.75 -1.18
N LEU A 105 -11.73 4.56 -1.22
CA LEU A 105 -11.89 5.74 -0.38
C LEU A 105 -11.97 5.36 1.11
N ALA A 106 -12.67 4.28 1.44
CA ALA A 106 -12.74 3.76 2.81
C ALA A 106 -11.36 3.34 3.31
N ALA A 107 -10.58 2.58 2.53
CA ALA A 107 -9.21 2.20 2.87
C ALA A 107 -8.30 3.42 3.06
N MET A 108 -8.48 4.48 2.25
CA MET A 108 -7.75 5.75 2.39
C MET A 108 -8.01 6.50 3.70
N GLU A 109 -9.03 6.15 4.49
CA GLU A 109 -9.18 6.69 5.84
C GLU A 109 -8.14 6.13 6.82
N PHE A 110 -7.64 4.91 6.56
CA PHE A 110 -6.73 4.18 7.44
C PHE A 110 -5.26 4.42 7.08
N VAL A 111 -4.94 4.56 5.79
CA VAL A 111 -3.54 4.61 5.32
C VAL A 111 -2.93 6.00 5.26
N THR A 112 -3.65 7.06 5.67
CA THR A 112 -3.13 8.44 5.57
C THR A 112 -1.87 8.71 6.38
N CYS A 113 -1.56 7.83 7.34
CA CYS A 113 -0.33 7.85 8.12
C CYS A 113 0.91 7.35 7.35
N TYR A 114 0.73 6.74 6.17
CA TYR A 114 1.81 6.24 5.31
C TYR A 114 2.03 7.13 4.09
N GLN A 115 3.18 6.95 3.42
CA GLN A 115 3.47 7.63 2.16
C GLN A 115 2.37 7.37 1.10
N PRO A 116 1.84 8.42 0.44
CA PRO A 116 0.81 8.29 -0.59
C PRO A 116 1.31 7.55 -1.82
N LEU A 117 0.43 6.71 -2.38
CA LEU A 117 0.66 6.03 -3.65
C LEU A 117 0.62 7.03 -4.82
N ARG A 118 1.25 6.65 -5.94
CA ARG A 118 1.21 7.43 -7.18
C ARG A 118 -0.04 7.08 -7.99
N VAL A 119 -0.95 8.04 -8.14
CA VAL A 119 -2.09 7.87 -9.05
C VAL A 119 -1.59 7.72 -10.48
N VAL A 120 -1.95 6.61 -11.13
CA VAL A 120 -1.65 6.37 -12.55
C VAL A 120 -2.94 6.00 -13.29
N GLN A 121 -3.15 6.60 -14.44
CA GLN A 121 -4.28 6.26 -15.30
C GLN A 121 -3.99 4.93 -15.99
N PHE A 122 -4.97 4.02 -15.98
CA PHE A 122 -4.88 2.80 -16.78
C PHE A 122 -4.62 3.12 -18.25
N TRP A 123 -3.69 2.38 -18.85
CA TRP A 123 -3.45 2.34 -20.28
C TRP A 123 -3.43 0.88 -20.72
N LEU A 124 -3.93 0.62 -21.93
CA LEU A 124 -4.01 -0.73 -22.47
C LEU A 124 -2.70 -1.08 -23.16
N GLY A 125 -2.00 -2.09 -22.65
CA GLY A 125 -0.74 -2.56 -23.22
C GLY A 125 -0.92 -3.65 -24.27
N GLU A 126 -0.08 -3.62 -25.31
CA GLU A 126 0.08 -4.71 -26.26
C GLU A 126 0.53 -5.99 -25.54
N GLY A 127 -0.06 -7.12 -25.93
CA GLY A 127 0.15 -8.43 -25.33
C GLY A 127 -0.42 -8.58 -23.91
N SER A 128 -1.08 -7.56 -23.36
CA SER A 128 -1.68 -7.67 -22.02
C SER A 128 -2.91 -8.61 -22.05
N PRO A 129 -3.18 -9.35 -20.96
CA PRO A 129 -4.38 -10.19 -20.88
C PRO A 129 -5.67 -9.43 -21.22
N ILE A 130 -5.76 -8.17 -20.80
CA ILE A 130 -6.91 -7.29 -21.07
C ILE A 130 -7.04 -6.96 -22.55
N GLN A 131 -5.93 -6.80 -23.28
CA GLN A 131 -5.98 -6.57 -24.72
C GLN A 131 -6.38 -7.86 -25.46
N LEU A 132 -5.82 -9.01 -25.05
CA LEU A 132 -6.16 -10.31 -25.63
C LEU A 132 -7.62 -10.70 -25.38
N GLN A 133 -8.20 -10.26 -24.26
CA GLN A 133 -9.57 -10.51 -23.82
C GLN A 133 -10.42 -9.23 -23.83
N ALA A 134 -10.17 -8.32 -24.77
CA ALA A 134 -10.77 -6.97 -24.80
C ALA A 134 -12.30 -6.96 -24.68
N SER A 135 -12.98 -7.90 -25.34
CA SER A 135 -14.44 -8.04 -25.30
C SER A 135 -14.98 -8.25 -23.89
N ASP A 136 -14.27 -9.04 -23.07
CA ASP A 136 -14.69 -9.42 -21.71
C ASP A 136 -14.66 -8.19 -20.78
N TYR A 137 -13.80 -7.22 -21.12
CA TYR A 137 -13.70 -5.93 -20.44
C TYR A 137 -14.55 -4.82 -21.10
N GLY A 138 -15.39 -5.17 -22.09
CA GLY A 138 -16.24 -4.23 -22.83
C GLY A 138 -15.46 -3.25 -23.71
N LEU A 139 -14.25 -3.62 -24.14
CA LEU A 139 -13.37 -2.81 -24.97
C LEU A 139 -13.54 -3.18 -26.44
N THR A 140 -13.67 -2.16 -27.29
CA THR A 140 -13.79 -2.31 -28.75
C THR A 140 -12.80 -1.39 -29.47
N GLN A 141 -12.59 -1.64 -30.77
CA GLN A 141 -11.69 -0.84 -31.62
C GLN A 141 -10.28 -0.70 -31.01
N VAL A 142 -9.71 -1.82 -30.57
CA VAL A 142 -8.35 -1.86 -30.02
C VAL A 142 -7.34 -1.70 -31.17
N ASN A 143 -6.56 -0.63 -31.14
CA ASN A 143 -5.55 -0.29 -32.16
C ASN A 143 -4.42 0.53 -31.55
N ASN A 144 -3.40 0.90 -32.33
CA ASN A 144 -2.37 1.81 -31.84
C ASN A 144 -2.97 3.11 -31.31
N HIS A 145 -2.55 3.55 -30.13
CA HIS A 145 -3.12 4.73 -29.51
C HIS A 145 -3.01 5.98 -30.42
N PRO A 146 -4.05 6.85 -30.50
CA PRO A 146 -4.12 7.91 -31.50
C PRO A 146 -2.96 8.92 -31.48
N TRP A 147 -2.29 9.09 -30.34
CA TRP A 147 -1.14 10.00 -30.20
C TRP A 147 0.05 9.64 -31.11
N TYR A 148 0.16 8.39 -31.58
CA TYR A 148 1.25 7.95 -32.45
C TYR A 148 1.15 8.57 -33.84
N ARG A 149 -0.02 9.10 -34.22
CA ARG A 149 -0.21 9.87 -35.46
C ARG A 149 0.64 11.14 -35.52
N ALA A 150 1.15 11.61 -34.38
CA ALA A 150 2.08 12.73 -34.34
C ALA A 150 3.50 12.35 -34.81
N TRP A 151 3.84 11.05 -34.82
CA TRP A 151 5.20 10.57 -35.11
C TRP A 151 5.28 9.71 -36.37
N PHE A 152 4.18 9.07 -36.78
CA PHE A 152 4.16 8.15 -37.91
C PHE A 152 3.06 8.52 -38.92
N PRO A 153 3.37 8.47 -40.23
CA PRO A 153 2.36 8.48 -41.29
C PRO A 153 1.34 7.35 -41.11
N ALA A 154 0.12 7.55 -41.63
CA ALA A 154 -0.98 6.61 -41.43
C ALA A 154 -0.67 5.22 -42.02
N GLU A 155 -0.02 5.17 -43.18
CA GLU A 155 0.34 3.93 -43.89
C GLU A 155 1.34 3.10 -43.09
N VAL A 156 2.26 3.76 -42.38
CA VAL A 156 3.23 3.08 -41.51
C VAL A 156 2.53 2.62 -40.24
N LEU A 157 1.77 3.51 -39.58
CA LEU A 157 1.16 3.25 -38.28
C LEU A 157 0.14 2.09 -38.32
N GLN A 158 -0.55 1.88 -39.45
CA GLN A 158 -1.48 0.77 -39.63
C GLN A 158 -0.80 -0.60 -39.61
N ASN A 159 0.49 -0.67 -39.96
CA ASN A 159 1.26 -1.90 -40.05
C ASN A 159 2.16 -2.16 -38.82
N LEU A 160 2.19 -1.24 -37.85
CA LEU A 160 2.97 -1.38 -36.64
C LEU A 160 2.14 -1.97 -35.50
N ASN A 161 2.78 -2.77 -34.65
CA ASN A 161 2.22 -3.20 -33.36
C ASN A 161 2.97 -2.49 -32.23
N LEU A 162 2.41 -1.36 -31.79
CA LEU A 162 3.03 -0.52 -30.75
C LEU A 162 2.50 -0.87 -29.36
N MET A 163 3.33 -0.59 -28.35
CA MET A 163 3.11 -0.95 -26.96
C MET A 163 1.80 -0.40 -26.39
N VAL A 164 1.42 0.84 -26.69
CA VAL A 164 0.22 1.48 -26.11
C VAL A 164 -0.94 1.42 -27.07
N LYS A 165 -2.06 0.82 -26.62
CA LYS A 165 -3.27 0.68 -27.41
C LYS A 165 -4.31 1.74 -27.06
N GLY A 166 -4.93 2.30 -28.08
CA GLY A 166 -6.21 2.99 -28.01
C GLY A 166 -7.35 1.98 -28.03
N TYR A 167 -8.50 2.40 -27.51
CA TYR A 167 -9.72 1.59 -27.47
C TYR A 167 -10.95 2.50 -27.34
N ARG A 168 -12.14 1.94 -27.51
CA ARG A 168 -13.41 2.55 -27.09
C ARG A 168 -14.02 1.69 -25.97
N GLY A 169 -14.37 2.31 -24.85
CA GLY A 169 -14.94 1.59 -23.71
C GLY A 169 -14.96 2.42 -22.43
N GLY A 170 -15.96 3.30 -22.30
CA GLY A 170 -16.29 3.93 -21.01
C GLY A 170 -15.24 4.87 -20.41
N GLN A 171 -14.24 5.35 -21.15
CA GLN A 171 -13.14 6.14 -20.57
C GLN A 171 -13.61 7.43 -19.90
N LEU A 172 -14.57 8.15 -20.48
CA LEU A 172 -15.14 9.36 -19.87
C LEU A 172 -15.89 9.04 -18.57
N ARG A 173 -16.64 7.93 -18.55
CA ARG A 173 -17.31 7.42 -17.34
C ARG A 173 -16.29 7.08 -16.27
N GLN A 174 -15.27 6.30 -16.60
CA GLN A 174 -14.18 5.94 -15.69
C GLN A 174 -13.44 7.17 -15.17
N LYS A 175 -13.15 8.15 -16.04
CA LYS A 175 -12.50 9.40 -15.63
C LYS A 175 -13.32 10.14 -14.57
N ARG A 176 -14.65 10.22 -14.72
CA ARG A 176 -15.56 10.85 -13.75
C ARG A 176 -15.65 10.05 -12.45
N LEU A 177 -15.86 8.74 -12.58
CA LEU A 177 -15.98 7.79 -11.48
C LEU A 177 -14.80 7.86 -10.50
N TRP A 178 -13.57 7.96 -11.03
CA TRP A 178 -12.36 7.99 -10.21
C TRP A 178 -11.89 9.40 -9.80
N GLN A 179 -12.60 10.48 -10.17
CA GLN A 179 -12.22 11.84 -9.73
C GLN A 179 -12.12 11.98 -8.21
N PRO A 180 -13.07 11.46 -7.39
CA PRO A 180 -12.99 11.59 -5.94
C PRO A 180 -11.72 11.00 -5.36
N VAL A 181 -11.28 9.84 -5.87
CA VAL A 181 -10.03 9.19 -5.44
C VAL A 181 -8.83 10.06 -5.80
N LYS A 182 -8.77 10.61 -7.02
CA LYS A 182 -7.67 11.51 -7.44
C LYS A 182 -7.56 12.72 -6.51
N GLN A 183 -8.69 13.35 -6.19
CA GLN A 183 -8.75 14.51 -5.29
C GLN A 183 -8.32 14.13 -3.87
N ARG A 184 -8.78 12.97 -3.37
CA ARG A 184 -8.44 12.49 -2.03
C ARG A 184 -6.96 12.14 -1.89
N VAL A 185 -6.33 11.57 -2.93
CA VAL A 185 -4.87 11.28 -2.92
C VAL A 185 -4.07 12.56 -2.93
N GLU A 186 -4.50 13.56 -3.70
CA GLU A 186 -3.82 14.86 -3.74
C GLU A 186 -3.90 15.59 -2.38
N SER A 187 -5.07 15.57 -1.73
CA SER A 187 -5.24 16.07 -0.37
C SER A 187 -4.36 15.32 0.64
N TRP A 188 -4.35 13.98 0.56
CA TRP A 188 -3.48 13.13 1.39
C TRP A 188 -2.00 13.48 1.17
N ARG A 189 -1.55 13.64 -0.08
CA ARG A 189 -0.16 13.97 -0.40
C ARG A 189 0.29 15.26 0.25
N ARG A 190 -0.50 16.33 0.13
CA ARG A 190 -0.19 17.61 0.77
C ARG A 190 -0.14 17.46 2.29
N ALA A 191 -1.14 16.83 2.89
CA ALA A 191 -1.20 16.63 4.34
C ALA A 191 -0.02 15.80 4.86
N TYR A 192 0.33 14.71 4.17
CA TYR A 192 1.45 13.84 4.52
C TYR A 192 2.78 14.58 4.42
N GLN A 193 3.01 15.35 3.34
CA GLN A 193 4.22 16.15 3.17
C GLN A 193 4.39 17.17 4.30
N THR A 194 3.34 17.93 4.62
CA THR A 194 3.40 18.89 5.73
C THR A 194 3.67 18.15 7.05
N ALA A 195 2.96 17.05 7.32
CA ALA A 195 3.11 16.26 8.54
C ALA A 195 4.53 15.68 8.71
N ARG A 196 5.14 15.19 7.63
CA ARG A 196 6.51 14.67 7.65
C ARG A 196 7.54 15.75 7.94
N LEU A 197 7.32 16.99 7.50
CA LEU A 197 8.19 18.12 7.85
C LEU A 197 8.08 18.48 9.34
N SER A 198 6.89 18.39 9.92
CA SER A 198 6.68 18.70 11.36
C SER A 198 7.11 17.57 12.30
N PHE A 199 7.09 16.32 11.83
CA PHE A 199 7.36 15.14 12.65
C PHE A 199 8.44 14.26 12.03
N GLU A 200 9.56 14.84 11.58
CA GLU A 200 10.58 14.13 10.80
C GLU A 200 11.09 12.85 11.50
N ALA A 201 11.33 12.93 12.81
CA ALA A 201 11.88 11.85 13.62
C ALA A 201 10.86 10.76 14.01
N PHE A 202 9.56 10.97 13.78
CA PHE A 202 8.51 10.09 14.29
C PHE A 202 7.51 9.68 13.22
N PRO A 203 6.96 8.45 13.29
CA PRO A 203 5.84 8.06 12.45
C PRO A 203 4.58 8.88 12.79
N LEU A 204 3.73 9.13 11.79
CA LEU A 204 2.47 9.85 11.98
C LEU A 204 1.47 9.07 12.84
N LEU A 205 1.55 7.75 12.81
CA LEU A 205 0.88 6.86 13.75
C LEU A 205 1.93 5.93 14.35
N GLY A 206 2.39 6.23 15.56
CA GLY A 206 3.46 5.53 16.25
C GLY A 206 3.00 4.86 17.54
N TYR A 207 3.78 3.92 18.05
CA TYR A 207 3.66 3.42 19.40
C TYR A 207 5.02 3.27 20.09
N SER A 208 5.07 3.48 21.41
CA SER A 208 6.19 3.04 22.25
C SER A 208 5.70 2.01 23.25
N ASP A 209 6.53 1.00 23.50
CA ASP A 209 6.23 -0.09 24.41
C ASP A 209 7.00 0.05 25.72
N GLY A 210 6.29 0.43 26.79
CA GLY A 210 6.84 0.56 28.14
C GLY A 210 6.91 -0.78 28.90
N GLY A 211 6.71 -1.91 28.22
CA GLY A 211 6.68 -3.27 28.78
C GLY A 211 5.37 -3.58 29.50
N ARG A 212 4.93 -2.70 30.40
CA ARG A 212 3.64 -2.82 31.12
C ARG A 212 2.47 -2.17 30.39
N PHE A 213 2.76 -1.19 29.54
CA PHE A 213 1.77 -0.42 28.81
C PHE A 213 2.29 -0.09 27.42
N LEU A 214 1.36 0.12 26.49
CA LEU A 214 1.63 0.62 25.15
C LEU A 214 1.06 2.03 25.04
N MET A 215 1.83 2.96 24.49
CA MET A 215 1.35 4.29 24.18
C MET A 215 1.33 4.49 22.67
N VAL A 216 0.15 4.55 22.07
CA VAL A 216 -0.05 4.82 20.64
C VAL A 216 -0.34 6.30 20.46
N ARG A 217 0.35 6.95 19.53
CA ARG A 217 0.27 8.40 19.26
C ARG A 217 -0.08 8.63 17.80
N ARG A 218 -1.14 9.38 17.55
CA ARG A 218 -1.44 9.95 16.24
C ARG A 218 -1.00 11.40 16.21
N ARG A 219 -0.18 11.75 15.22
CA ARG A 219 0.36 13.08 15.00
C ARG A 219 -0.33 13.69 13.78
N THR A 220 -0.98 14.83 13.98
CA THR A 220 -1.68 15.58 12.93
C THR A 220 -1.30 17.06 13.04
N ILE A 221 -1.36 17.77 11.90
CA ILE A 221 -1.15 19.22 11.85
C ILE A 221 -2.47 19.98 11.99
N ALA A 222 -3.59 19.38 11.56
CA ALA A 222 -4.91 20.00 11.67
C ALA A 222 -5.52 19.74 13.06
N GLY A 223 -5.85 20.81 13.80
CA GLY A 223 -6.79 20.74 14.94
C GLY A 223 -6.19 20.56 16.34
N ASN A 224 -4.88 20.69 16.52
CA ASN A 224 -4.22 20.97 17.81
C ASN A 224 -4.38 19.98 18.99
N LYS A 225 -4.66 18.69 18.75
CA LYS A 225 -4.43 17.64 19.77
C LYS A 225 -3.86 16.38 19.14
N ALA A 226 -2.63 16.05 19.52
CA ALA A 226 -2.12 14.69 19.31
C ALA A 226 -3.05 13.72 20.05
N GLU A 227 -3.59 12.72 19.35
CA GLU A 227 -4.40 11.69 19.99
C GLU A 227 -3.47 10.65 20.60
N MET A 228 -3.73 10.30 21.85
CA MET A 228 -2.96 9.29 22.58
C MET A 228 -3.90 8.19 23.06
N PHE A 229 -3.51 6.94 22.80
CA PHE A 229 -4.23 5.75 23.23
C PHE A 229 -3.30 4.92 24.09
N ARG A 230 -3.75 4.56 25.28
CA ARG A 230 -2.99 3.76 26.22
C ARG A 230 -3.61 2.37 26.31
N PHE A 231 -2.80 1.34 26.11
CA PHE A 231 -3.20 -0.05 26.27
C PHE A 231 -2.39 -0.72 27.38
N GLU A 232 -3.03 -1.56 28.18
CA GLU A 232 -2.41 -2.31 29.28
C GLU A 232 -2.92 -3.75 29.30
N GLY A 233 -2.14 -4.65 29.91
CA GLY A 233 -2.47 -6.07 30.00
C GLY A 233 -2.83 -6.67 28.64
N THR A 234 -3.96 -7.40 28.57
CA THR A 234 -4.38 -8.10 27.36
C THR A 234 -4.67 -7.18 26.17
N SER A 235 -5.13 -5.95 26.40
CA SER A 235 -5.36 -4.99 25.30
C SER A 235 -4.07 -4.60 24.58
N ARG A 236 -2.95 -4.47 25.32
CA ARG A 236 -1.61 -4.27 24.76
C ARG A 236 -1.16 -5.50 23.97
N GLU A 237 -1.33 -6.69 24.54
CA GLU A 237 -0.89 -7.93 23.90
C GLU A 237 -1.62 -8.20 22.58
N ILE A 238 -2.94 -7.98 22.54
CA ILE A 238 -3.73 -8.09 21.31
C ILE A 238 -3.23 -7.07 20.28
N PHE A 239 -3.04 -5.80 20.67
CA PHE A 239 -2.57 -4.77 19.76
C PHE A 239 -1.21 -5.13 19.14
N LEU A 240 -0.26 -5.60 19.96
CA LEU A 240 1.05 -6.06 19.48
C LEU A 240 0.96 -7.31 18.60
N TYR A 241 0.05 -8.24 18.89
CA TYR A 241 -0.14 -9.44 18.07
C TYR A 241 -0.66 -9.12 16.66
N LEU A 242 -1.40 -8.03 16.53
CA LEU A 242 -1.88 -7.47 15.26
C LEU A 242 -0.81 -6.64 14.51
N ASP A 243 0.47 -6.64 14.93
CA ASP A 243 1.52 -5.91 14.20
C ASP A 243 1.71 -6.43 12.76
N THR A 244 1.40 -7.70 12.52
CA THR A 244 1.22 -8.27 11.17
C THR A 244 -0.25 -8.64 10.98
N THR A 245 -0.70 -8.87 9.74
CA THR A 245 -2.07 -9.33 9.50
C THR A 245 -2.33 -10.66 10.23
N ARG A 246 -3.47 -10.75 10.93
CA ARG A 246 -3.92 -11.96 11.64
C ARG A 246 -5.34 -12.31 11.26
N ASN A 247 -5.63 -13.62 11.19
CA ASN A 247 -7.00 -14.10 11.19
C ASN A 247 -7.59 -13.94 12.60
N LEU A 248 -8.86 -13.51 12.71
CA LEU A 248 -9.56 -13.35 13.98
C LEU A 248 -9.70 -14.67 14.75
N GLU A 249 -9.78 -15.80 14.06
CA GLU A 249 -9.74 -17.12 14.70
C GLU A 249 -8.41 -17.36 15.43
N ASP A 250 -7.28 -16.99 14.80
CA ASP A 250 -5.95 -17.10 15.43
C ASP A 250 -5.82 -16.16 16.64
N VAL A 251 -6.43 -14.97 16.57
CA VAL A 251 -6.50 -14.04 17.71
C VAL A 251 -7.29 -14.69 18.85
N CYS A 252 -8.49 -15.21 18.57
CA CYS A 252 -9.31 -15.92 19.57
C CYS A 252 -8.57 -17.11 20.19
N ARG A 253 -7.86 -17.91 19.37
CA ARG A 253 -7.09 -19.06 19.83
C ARG A 253 -5.93 -18.63 20.73
N ARG A 254 -5.23 -17.54 20.39
CA ARG A 254 -4.12 -17.00 21.19
C ARG A 254 -4.57 -16.43 22.53
N PHE A 255 -5.74 -15.78 22.55
CA PHE A 255 -6.32 -15.10 23.71
C PHE A 255 -7.56 -15.82 24.23
N GLN A 256 -7.47 -17.14 24.38
CA GLN A 256 -8.59 -18.04 24.76
C GLN A 256 -9.25 -17.71 26.11
N HIS A 257 -8.58 -16.95 26.98
CA HIS A 257 -9.16 -16.45 28.23
C HIS A 257 -10.20 -15.35 28.04
N LEU A 258 -10.30 -14.78 26.83
CA LEU A 258 -11.34 -13.82 26.44
C LEU A 258 -12.37 -14.49 25.54
N SER A 259 -13.64 -14.09 25.68
CA SER A 259 -14.67 -14.51 24.74
C SER A 259 -14.48 -13.84 23.37
N SER A 260 -14.85 -14.54 22.30
CA SER A 260 -14.81 -14.00 20.93
C SER A 260 -15.54 -12.65 20.81
N LYS A 261 -16.69 -12.48 21.49
CA LYS A 261 -17.42 -11.20 21.54
C LYS A 261 -16.61 -10.05 22.13
N LYS A 262 -15.78 -10.30 23.16
CA LYS A 262 -14.91 -9.28 23.77
C LYS A 262 -13.77 -8.89 22.81
N ILE A 263 -13.18 -9.88 22.13
CA ILE A 263 -12.11 -9.66 21.16
C ILE A 263 -12.65 -8.87 19.96
N ASP A 264 -13.79 -9.28 19.39
CA ASP A 264 -14.41 -8.60 18.26
C ASP A 264 -14.82 -7.16 18.63
N GLY A 265 -15.41 -6.97 19.82
CA GLY A 265 -15.74 -5.64 20.34
C GLY A 265 -14.51 -4.74 20.49
N PHE A 266 -13.40 -5.27 21.00
CA PHE A 266 -12.15 -4.51 21.11
C PHE A 266 -11.55 -4.17 19.73
N ILE A 267 -11.53 -5.12 18.80
CA ILE A 267 -11.03 -4.86 17.44
C ILE A 267 -11.90 -3.83 16.72
N ASN A 268 -13.22 -3.91 16.85
CA ASN A 268 -14.14 -2.92 16.26
C ASN A 268 -13.93 -1.52 16.87
N ASP A 269 -13.65 -1.44 18.17
CA ASP A 269 -13.26 -0.19 18.82
C ASP A 269 -11.97 0.39 18.20
N LEU A 270 -10.94 -0.44 17.99
CA LEU A 270 -9.70 -0.03 17.34
C LEU A 270 -9.90 0.37 15.87
N VAL A 271 -10.81 -0.28 15.15
CA VAL A 271 -11.21 0.08 13.78
C VAL A 271 -11.91 1.44 13.76
N SER A 272 -12.85 1.69 14.68
CA SER A 272 -13.53 2.99 14.79
C SER A 272 -12.55 4.13 15.07
N LYS A 273 -11.49 3.82 15.84
CA LYS A 273 -10.38 4.73 16.14
C LYS A 273 -9.33 4.77 15.03
N ARG A 274 -9.48 4.07 13.91
CA ARG A 274 -8.48 3.98 12.81
C ARG A 274 -7.08 3.58 13.28
N LEU A 275 -7.01 2.66 14.24
CA LEU A 275 -5.77 2.06 14.74
C LEU A 275 -5.54 0.66 14.17
N VAL A 276 -6.62 0.01 13.74
CA VAL A 276 -6.62 -1.30 13.08
C VAL A 276 -7.42 -1.18 11.78
N PHE A 277 -6.89 -1.78 10.70
CA PHE A 277 -7.65 -2.04 9.49
C PHE A 277 -8.19 -3.47 9.55
N ARG A 278 -9.49 -3.64 9.30
CA ARG A 278 -10.16 -4.94 9.26
C ARG A 278 -10.70 -5.19 7.86
N GLU A 279 -10.46 -6.39 7.37
CA GLU A 279 -10.97 -6.87 6.10
C GLU A 279 -11.49 -8.29 6.27
N GLY A 280 -12.81 -8.43 6.31
CA GLY A 280 -13.47 -9.70 6.64
C GLY A 280 -13.08 -10.20 8.04
N ASP A 281 -12.49 -11.38 8.07
CA ASP A 281 -11.98 -12.08 9.25
C ASP A 281 -10.48 -11.81 9.51
N ARG A 282 -9.89 -10.81 8.86
CA ARG A 282 -8.49 -10.42 9.07
C ARG A 282 -8.37 -9.01 9.63
N ALA A 283 -7.37 -8.81 10.48
CA ALA A 283 -7.09 -7.54 11.12
C ALA A 283 -5.59 -7.22 11.12
N LEU A 284 -5.26 -5.94 10.97
CA LEU A 284 -3.89 -5.41 10.95
C LEU A 284 -3.83 -4.11 11.76
N GLY A 285 -2.95 -4.06 12.75
CA GLY A 285 -2.59 -2.85 13.48
C GLY A 285 -1.75 -1.91 12.62
N LEU A 286 -2.09 -0.63 12.61
CA LEU A 286 -1.52 0.37 11.70
C LEU A 286 -0.38 1.19 12.32
N ALA A 287 -0.25 1.19 13.64
CA ALA A 287 0.79 1.96 14.30
C ALA A 287 2.18 1.33 14.10
N LEU A 288 3.18 2.19 13.97
CA LEU A 288 4.58 1.80 13.79
C LEU A 288 5.33 1.87 15.12
N ASN A 289 6.21 0.92 15.37
CA ASN A 289 7.06 0.96 16.56
C ASN A 289 8.04 2.15 16.46
N GLU A 290 7.98 3.07 17.42
CA GLU A 290 8.87 4.25 17.49
C GLU A 290 10.32 3.88 17.85
N ASP A 291 10.53 2.73 18.48
CA ASP A 291 11.85 2.21 18.87
C ASP A 291 12.58 1.53 17.71
N ILE A 292 11.90 1.25 16.59
CA ILE A 292 12.56 0.99 15.31
C ILE A 292 13.14 2.35 14.88
N ARG A 293 14.27 2.72 15.50
CA ARG A 293 14.98 3.96 15.23
C ARG A 293 15.07 4.13 13.72
N SER A 294 14.58 5.27 13.26
CA SER A 294 14.75 5.73 11.90
C SER A 294 16.22 5.56 11.52
N TRP A 295 16.47 4.71 10.52
CA TRP A 295 17.78 4.45 9.94
C TRP A 295 18.35 5.67 9.18
N THR A 296 18.16 6.86 9.72
CA THR A 296 18.44 8.16 9.14
C THR A 296 19.27 8.95 10.13
N SER A 297 20.57 8.61 10.20
CA SER A 297 21.71 9.51 10.51
C SER A 297 22.97 8.75 10.97
N ALA A 298 22.87 7.50 11.45
CA ALA A 298 24.02 6.80 12.03
C ALA A 298 24.94 6.06 11.03
N ILE A 299 24.57 5.99 9.74
CA ILE A 299 25.42 5.36 8.70
C ILE A 299 26.26 6.40 7.94
N SER A 300 26.00 7.70 8.12
CA SER A 300 26.78 8.78 7.49
C SER A 300 28.12 9.07 8.19
N ALA A 301 28.52 8.27 9.18
CA ALA A 301 29.70 8.51 10.02
C ALA A 301 30.50 7.22 10.27
N ARG A 302 30.75 6.45 9.21
CA ARG A 302 31.86 5.49 9.14
C ARG A 302 32.47 5.51 7.75
#